data_AF-A0AB37U7C7-F1
#
_entry.id   AF-A0AB37U7C7-F1
#
_cell.length_a   1.000
_cell.length_b   1.000
_cell.length_c   1.000
_cell.angle_alpha   90.00
_cell.angle_beta   90.00
_cell.angle_gamma   90.00
#
_symmetry.space_group_name_H-M   'P 1'
#
loop_
_entity.id
_entity.type
_entity.pdbx_description
1 polymer ?
#
loop_
_entity_poly.entity_id
_entity_poly.type
_entity_poly.pdbx_seq_one_letter_code
_entity_poly.pdbx_strand_id
1 'polypeptide(L)'
;MRLRSNLSLWSAPPPYCGKGRPRIHGDKFKLNDSSTWSEPLARLEVDEPQLGRVKICLWQDLHFRKAAGHPMSLLRVERLNQRTPKAIKPMWLAWVGEQILPLSEVWRLYLRRFAVDHWYRFAKQRLHWTLPKLSTPKQCERWSDLMPFMTWELWLARDIVADKPLPWQSSTTKLTPGRVAQAMGGVLAVISTPTSPPKPRGKSLGWIPGQPRLSKTRYPVVKKSVSRPKQSVPKST
;
A
#
# COMPACT_ATOMS: atom_id res chain seq x y z
N MET A 1 -6.29 -9.47 1.99
CA MET A 1 -7.00 -8.19 1.73
C MET A 1 -7.92 -7.86 2.91
N ARG A 2 -8.17 -6.59 3.26
CA ARG A 2 -9.17 -6.24 4.29
C ARG A 2 -10.54 -5.99 3.70
N LEU A 3 -11.57 -6.53 4.34
CA LEU A 3 -12.97 -6.38 3.97
C LEU A 3 -13.66 -5.34 4.85
N ARG A 4 -14.65 -4.64 4.28
CA ARG A 4 -15.56 -3.80 5.06
C ARG A 4 -16.58 -4.67 5.76
N SER A 5 -16.93 -4.32 7.00
CA SER A 5 -17.85 -5.10 7.84
C SER A 5 -19.28 -5.19 7.31
N ASN A 6 -19.68 -4.34 6.36
CA ASN A 6 -21.03 -4.37 5.77
C ASN A 6 -21.13 -5.24 4.51
N LEU A 7 -20.07 -5.97 4.15
CA LEU A 7 -20.08 -6.87 3.00
C LEU A 7 -20.85 -8.17 3.31
N SER A 8 -21.37 -8.78 2.25
CA SER A 8 -21.92 -10.13 2.27
C SER A 8 -21.06 -11.02 1.38
N LEU A 9 -20.88 -12.26 1.83
CA LEU A 9 -20.25 -13.36 1.13
C LEU A 9 -21.26 -14.51 1.02
N TRP A 10 -20.91 -15.52 0.24
CA TRP A 10 -21.74 -16.71 0.05
C TRP A 10 -20.87 -17.95 0.14
N SER A 11 -21.39 -19.03 0.71
CA SER A 11 -20.75 -20.34 0.68
C SER A 11 -20.95 -21.03 -0.68
N ALA A 12 -20.24 -22.13 -0.89
CA ALA A 12 -20.48 -23.02 -2.02
C ALA A 12 -21.95 -23.49 -2.06
N PRO A 13 -22.56 -23.58 -3.26
CA PRO A 13 -23.92 -24.08 -3.38
C PRO A 13 -24.00 -25.57 -2.96
N PRO A 14 -25.15 -26.02 -2.44
CA PRO A 14 -25.37 -27.45 -2.19
C PRO A 14 -25.33 -28.25 -3.51
N PRO A 15 -25.14 -29.58 -3.44
CA PRO A 15 -25.19 -30.46 -4.61
C PRO A 15 -26.45 -30.24 -5.45
N TYR A 16 -26.30 -30.29 -6.77
CA TYR A 16 -27.39 -30.00 -7.69
C TYR A 16 -28.39 -31.17 -7.75
N CYS A 17 -29.66 -30.90 -7.47
CA CYS A 17 -30.73 -31.91 -7.42
C CYS A 17 -31.42 -32.18 -8.78
N GLY A 18 -30.85 -31.73 -9.91
CA GLY A 18 -31.34 -32.09 -11.25
C GLY A 18 -32.48 -31.23 -11.83
N LYS A 19 -33.07 -30.30 -11.06
CA LYS A 19 -34.15 -29.42 -11.55
C LYS A 19 -33.70 -27.97 -11.77
N GLY A 20 -33.82 -27.49 -13.02
CA GLY A 20 -33.64 -26.09 -13.39
C GLY A 20 -32.18 -25.65 -13.56
N ARG A 21 -31.90 -24.36 -13.32
CA ARG A 21 -30.52 -23.85 -13.34
C ARG A 21 -29.82 -24.22 -12.03
N PRO A 22 -28.59 -24.78 -12.05
CA PRO A 22 -27.82 -25.02 -10.84
C PRO A 22 -27.66 -23.77 -9.98
N ARG A 23 -27.83 -23.92 -8.67
CA ARG A 23 -27.65 -22.84 -7.70
C ARG A 23 -26.18 -22.42 -7.71
N ILE A 24 -25.91 -21.12 -7.77
CA ILE A 24 -24.55 -20.56 -7.84
C ILE A 24 -23.99 -20.24 -6.44
N HIS A 25 -24.87 -19.97 -5.48
CA HIS A 25 -24.50 -19.50 -4.14
C HIS A 25 -25.20 -20.34 -3.10
N GLY A 26 -24.49 -20.80 -2.07
CA GLY A 26 -25.06 -21.39 -0.87
C GLY A 26 -25.67 -20.34 0.03
N ASP A 27 -25.38 -20.46 1.32
CA ASP A 27 -25.92 -19.58 2.36
C ASP A 27 -25.21 -18.24 2.37
N LYS A 28 -25.97 -17.22 2.76
CA LYS A 28 -25.49 -15.85 2.80
C LYS A 28 -24.76 -15.62 4.12
N PHE A 29 -23.50 -15.21 4.04
CA PHE A 29 -22.65 -14.88 5.18
C PHE A 29 -22.46 -13.36 5.26
N LYS A 30 -23.07 -12.68 6.23
CA LYS A 30 -23.05 -11.22 6.33
C LYS A 30 -22.11 -10.78 7.47
N LEU A 31 -21.06 -10.03 7.15
CA LEU A 31 -19.96 -9.75 8.09
C LEU A 31 -20.35 -8.89 9.31
N ASN A 32 -21.51 -8.23 9.30
CA ASN A 32 -22.03 -7.47 10.44
C ASN A 32 -23.23 -8.12 11.12
N ASP A 33 -23.51 -9.39 10.83
CA ASP A 33 -24.66 -10.10 11.37
C ASP A 33 -24.26 -11.52 11.74
N SER A 34 -23.98 -11.74 13.02
CA SER A 34 -23.48 -13.00 13.55
C SER A 34 -24.48 -14.15 13.45
N SER A 35 -25.76 -13.88 13.28
CA SER A 35 -26.79 -14.91 13.09
C SER A 35 -26.62 -15.65 11.75
N THR A 36 -25.93 -15.03 10.79
CA THR A 36 -25.71 -15.59 9.45
C THR A 36 -24.42 -16.40 9.33
N TRP A 37 -23.63 -16.51 10.40
CA TRP A 37 -22.32 -17.14 10.33
C TRP A 37 -22.45 -18.64 10.55
N SER A 38 -21.82 -19.42 9.68
CA SER A 38 -21.58 -20.84 9.94
C SER A 38 -20.53 -21.01 11.05
N GLU A 39 -20.42 -22.22 11.59
CA GLU A 39 -19.33 -22.55 12.50
C GLU A 39 -17.97 -22.31 11.80
N PRO A 40 -17.05 -21.59 12.44
CA PRO A 40 -15.72 -21.39 11.90
C PRO A 40 -14.94 -22.70 11.93
N LEU A 41 -14.17 -22.92 10.86
CA LEU A 41 -13.32 -24.08 10.71
C LEU A 41 -12.22 -24.14 11.77
N ALA A 42 -11.70 -22.97 12.17
CA ALA A 42 -10.68 -22.86 13.20
C ALA A 42 -10.86 -21.59 14.02
N ARG A 43 -10.52 -21.71 15.31
CA ARG A 43 -10.49 -20.61 16.27
C ARG A 43 -9.14 -20.61 16.97
N LEU A 44 -8.54 -19.44 17.11
CA LEU A 44 -7.29 -19.27 17.83
C LEU A 44 -7.37 -18.04 18.72
N GLU A 45 -6.95 -18.16 19.97
CA GLU A 45 -6.75 -17.04 20.88
C GLU A 45 -5.26 -16.92 21.18
N VAL A 46 -4.73 -15.71 21.03
CA VAL A 46 -3.31 -15.40 21.24
C VAL A 46 -3.22 -14.18 22.12
N ASP A 47 -2.36 -14.23 23.15
CA ASP A 47 -1.98 -13.02 23.86
C ASP A 47 -0.83 -12.32 23.13
N GLU A 48 -1.02 -11.05 22.78
CA GLU A 48 0.00 -10.26 22.10
C GLU A 48 0.39 -9.06 22.99
N PRO A 49 1.69 -8.84 23.25
CA PRO A 49 2.13 -7.85 24.24
C PRO A 49 1.60 -6.43 24.04
N GLN A 50 1.52 -5.96 22.78
CA GLN A 50 1.10 -4.61 22.43
C GLN A 50 -0.42 -4.48 22.32
N LEU A 51 -1.11 -5.53 21.86
CA LEU A 51 -2.51 -5.52 21.48
C LEU A 51 -3.45 -6.20 22.49
N GLY A 52 -2.88 -6.95 23.44
CA GLY A 52 -3.59 -7.80 24.40
C GLY A 52 -4.07 -9.11 23.78
N ARG A 53 -5.08 -9.73 24.40
CA ARG A 53 -5.71 -10.95 23.88
C ARG A 53 -6.46 -10.69 22.57
N VAL A 54 -6.08 -11.44 21.54
CA VAL A 54 -6.65 -11.41 20.20
C VAL A 54 -7.29 -12.76 19.89
N LYS A 55 -8.54 -12.74 19.44
CA LYS A 55 -9.26 -13.91 18.94
C LYS A 55 -9.37 -13.85 17.43
N ILE A 56 -9.10 -14.99 16.80
CA ILE A 56 -9.03 -15.16 15.36
C ILE A 56 -9.94 -16.32 14.97
N CYS A 57 -10.92 -16.07 14.12
CA CYS A 57 -11.80 -17.10 13.55
C CYS A 57 -11.57 -17.22 12.05
N LEU A 58 -11.56 -18.44 11.53
CA LEU A 58 -11.37 -18.77 10.12
C LEU A 58 -12.62 -19.43 9.54
N TRP A 59 -13.04 -18.98 8.36
CA TRP A 59 -13.99 -19.67 7.48
C TRP A 59 -13.32 -19.89 6.12
N GLN A 60 -13.67 -20.97 5.44
CA GLN A 60 -13.18 -21.30 4.10
C GLN A 60 -14.33 -21.36 3.09
N ASP A 61 -13.98 -21.44 1.80
CA ASP A 61 -14.92 -21.61 0.70
C ASP A 61 -16.05 -20.57 0.64
N LEU A 62 -15.71 -19.33 0.99
CA LEU A 62 -16.59 -18.18 0.83
C LEU A 62 -16.21 -17.39 -0.43
N HIS A 63 -17.20 -16.84 -1.14
CA HIS A 63 -16.97 -16.01 -2.33
C HIS A 63 -17.84 -14.77 -2.37
N PHE A 64 -17.46 -13.81 -3.21
CA PHE A 64 -18.31 -12.67 -3.54
C PHE A 64 -19.38 -13.08 -4.55
N ARG A 65 -20.55 -12.43 -4.48
CA ARG A 65 -21.68 -12.70 -5.40
C ARG A 65 -21.30 -12.68 -6.88
N LYS A 66 -20.45 -11.73 -7.27
CA LYS A 66 -20.03 -11.55 -8.68
C LYS A 66 -18.81 -12.38 -9.07
N ALA A 67 -18.19 -13.10 -8.13
CA ALA A 67 -16.96 -13.83 -8.32
C ALA A 67 -17.06 -15.24 -7.71
N ALA A 68 -18.12 -15.98 -8.06
CA ALA A 68 -18.38 -17.30 -7.50
C ALA A 68 -17.29 -18.34 -7.82
N GLY A 69 -16.58 -18.19 -8.95
CA GLY A 69 -15.45 -19.05 -9.29
C GLY A 69 -14.15 -18.75 -8.52
N HIS A 70 -14.16 -17.81 -7.57
CA HIS A 70 -12.96 -17.41 -6.83
C HIS A 70 -13.24 -17.51 -5.31
N PRO A 71 -13.27 -18.73 -4.75
CA PRO A 71 -13.41 -18.92 -3.31
C PRO A 71 -12.20 -18.36 -2.57
N MET A 72 -12.42 -17.96 -1.32
CA MET A 72 -11.42 -17.38 -0.45
C MET A 72 -11.65 -17.78 1.00
N SER A 73 -10.57 -17.74 1.77
CA SER A 73 -10.63 -17.87 3.21
C SER A 73 -10.94 -16.52 3.85
N LEU A 74 -11.84 -16.51 4.83
CA LEU A 74 -12.21 -15.33 5.60
C LEU A 74 -11.67 -15.46 7.03
N LEU A 75 -10.94 -14.46 7.48
CA LEU A 75 -10.48 -14.34 8.86
C LEU A 75 -11.18 -13.16 9.53
N ARG A 76 -11.65 -13.38 10.76
CA ARG A 76 -12.10 -12.32 11.68
C ARG A 76 -11.09 -12.21 12.81
N VAL A 77 -10.49 -11.04 12.96
CA VAL A 77 -9.52 -10.74 14.00
C VAL A 77 -10.15 -9.72 14.95
N GLU A 78 -10.37 -10.12 16.20
CA GLU A 78 -10.98 -9.29 17.23
C GLU A 78 -10.10 -9.23 18.48
N ARG A 79 -10.11 -8.08 19.17
CA ARG A 79 -9.42 -7.94 20.45
C ARG A 79 -10.42 -8.18 21.57
N LEU A 80 -10.10 -9.09 22.48
CA LEU A 80 -10.95 -9.46 23.61
C LEU A 80 -10.76 -8.50 24.78
N ASN A 81 -9.52 -8.12 25.08
CA ASN A 81 -9.20 -7.23 26.20
C ASN A 81 -8.99 -5.80 25.69
N GLN A 82 -9.90 -4.90 26.07
CA GLN A 82 -9.80 -3.49 25.74
C GLN A 82 -9.02 -2.77 26.84
N ARG A 83 -7.78 -2.33 26.56
CA ARG A 83 -7.06 -1.37 27.41
C ARG A 83 -7.60 0.06 27.28
N THR A 84 -8.41 0.32 26.25
CA THR A 84 -9.00 1.64 25.95
C THR A 84 -10.53 1.55 25.98
N PRO A 85 -11.24 2.58 26.46
CA PRO A 85 -12.70 2.55 26.65
C PRO A 85 -13.52 2.47 25.35
N LYS A 86 -12.89 2.52 24.18
CA LYS A 86 -13.58 2.49 22.88
C LYS A 86 -13.53 1.10 22.27
N ALA A 87 -14.71 0.51 22.05
CA ALA A 87 -14.85 -0.77 21.37
C ALA A 87 -14.21 -0.72 19.97
N ILE A 88 -13.13 -1.50 19.80
CA ILE A 88 -12.43 -1.60 18.52
C ILE A 88 -13.20 -2.59 17.64
N LYS A 89 -13.66 -2.13 16.47
CA LYS A 89 -14.35 -2.98 15.50
C LYS A 89 -13.44 -4.14 15.04
N PRO A 90 -13.97 -5.35 14.88
CA PRO A 90 -13.20 -6.49 14.39
C PRO A 90 -12.68 -6.21 12.98
N MET A 91 -11.51 -6.75 12.68
CA MET A 91 -10.91 -6.70 11.36
C MET A 91 -11.29 -7.96 10.57
N TRP A 92 -11.82 -7.75 9.37
CA TRP A 92 -12.12 -8.83 8.44
C TRP A 92 -11.05 -8.89 7.37
N LEU A 93 -10.44 -10.06 7.20
CA LEU A 93 -9.40 -10.31 6.21
C LEU A 93 -9.83 -11.42 5.26
N ALA A 94 -9.74 -11.19 3.96
CA ALA A 94 -9.81 -12.21 2.94
C ALA A 94 -8.41 -12.69 2.58
N TRP A 95 -8.22 -14.00 2.52
CA TRP A 95 -7.01 -14.67 2.05
C TRP A 95 -7.33 -15.47 0.79
N VAL A 96 -6.50 -15.30 -0.24
CA VAL A 96 -6.55 -16.04 -1.50
C VAL A 96 -5.15 -16.55 -1.74
N GLY A 97 -5.01 -17.86 -1.88
CA GLY A 97 -3.74 -18.55 -2.07
C GLY A 97 -3.92 -20.06 -1.86
N GLU A 98 -2.98 -20.85 -2.35
CA GLU A 98 -3.05 -22.31 -2.30
C GLU A 98 -3.00 -22.85 -0.87
N GLN A 99 -2.15 -22.25 -0.03
CA GLN A 99 -2.01 -22.62 1.38
C GLN A 99 -2.18 -21.38 2.25
N ILE A 100 -2.98 -21.51 3.30
CA ILE A 100 -3.10 -20.47 4.31
C ILE A 100 -1.94 -20.59 5.30
N LEU A 101 -1.28 -19.46 5.57
CA LEU A 101 -0.28 -19.39 6.63
C LEU A 101 -0.94 -19.67 8.00
N PRO A 102 -0.16 -20.04 9.02
CA PRO A 102 -0.68 -20.21 10.38
C PRO A 102 -1.49 -19.00 10.84
N LEU A 103 -2.63 -19.25 11.50
CA LEU A 103 -3.53 -18.17 11.94
C LEU A 103 -2.84 -17.15 12.85
N SER A 104 -1.85 -17.57 13.62
CA SER A 104 -1.01 -16.70 14.46
C SER A 104 -0.20 -15.66 13.67
N GLU A 105 0.07 -15.91 12.38
CA GLU A 105 0.95 -15.09 11.55
C GLU A 105 0.21 -14.23 10.53
N VAL A 106 -0.86 -14.74 9.91
CA VAL A 106 -1.55 -14.08 8.79
C VAL A 106 -1.90 -12.61 9.09
N TRP A 107 -2.47 -12.36 10.27
CA TRP A 107 -2.88 -11.02 10.65
C TRP A 107 -1.69 -10.12 11.00
N ARG A 108 -0.60 -10.68 11.56
CA ARG A 108 0.63 -9.93 11.85
C ARG A 108 1.30 -9.47 10.56
N LEU A 109 1.33 -10.32 9.54
CA LEU A 109 1.79 -9.96 8.20
C LEU A 109 0.90 -8.90 7.58
N TYR A 110 -0.42 -8.99 7.75
CA TYR A 110 -1.33 -7.95 7.27
C TYR A 110 -1.03 -6.58 7.91
N LEU A 111 -0.67 -6.53 9.19
CA LEU A 111 -0.31 -5.27 9.84
C LEU A 111 0.94 -4.61 9.23
N ARG A 112 1.86 -5.39 8.65
CA ARG A 112 3.04 -4.86 7.93
C ARG A 112 2.67 -4.11 6.64
N ARG A 113 1.45 -4.27 6.12
CA ARG A 113 0.99 -3.56 4.90
C ARG A 113 1.18 -2.05 4.98
N PHE A 114 0.93 -1.44 6.15
CA PHE A 114 1.05 0.01 6.33
C PHE A 114 2.48 0.52 6.18
N ALA A 115 3.49 -0.35 6.25
CA ALA A 115 4.88 0.04 6.03
C ALA A 115 5.08 0.66 4.63
N VAL A 116 4.36 0.19 3.61
CA VAL A 116 4.44 0.74 2.25
C VAL A 116 3.86 2.15 2.19
N ASP A 117 2.73 2.40 2.86
CA ASP A 117 2.12 3.73 2.93
C ASP A 117 3.03 4.72 3.67
N HIS A 118 3.65 4.28 4.76
CA HIS A 118 4.65 5.06 5.49
C HIS A 118 5.89 5.34 4.63
N TRP A 119 6.34 4.35 3.85
CA TRP A 119 7.44 4.53 2.91
C TRP A 119 7.10 5.55 1.82
N TYR A 120 5.90 5.50 1.23
CA TYR A 120 5.48 6.51 0.26
C TYR A 120 5.43 7.92 0.85
N ARG A 121 4.95 8.07 2.08
CA ARG A 121 4.98 9.35 2.79
C ARG A 121 6.43 9.83 2.96
N PHE A 122 7.30 8.94 3.43
CA PHE A 122 8.72 9.23 3.62
C PHE A 122 9.41 9.64 2.30
N ALA A 123 9.23 8.89 1.22
CA ALA A 123 9.83 9.18 -0.08
C ALA A 123 9.38 10.54 -0.62
N LYS A 124 8.08 10.86 -0.53
CA LYS A 124 7.55 12.16 -0.99
C LYS A 124 8.07 13.33 -0.14
N GLN A 125 8.08 13.17 1.18
CA GLN A 125 8.36 14.28 2.10
C GLN A 125 9.86 14.49 2.32
N ARG A 126 10.63 13.41 2.51
CA ARG A 126 12.05 13.48 2.89
C ARG A 126 13.02 13.23 1.74
N LEU A 127 12.69 12.28 0.85
CA LEU A 127 13.52 11.98 -0.34
C LEU A 127 13.14 12.84 -1.54
N HIS A 128 12.21 13.79 -1.36
CA HIS A 128 11.80 14.74 -2.37
C HIS A 128 11.31 14.09 -3.67
N TRP A 129 10.68 12.91 -3.59
CA TRP A 129 10.26 12.14 -4.77
C TRP A 129 9.41 12.99 -5.75
N THR A 130 8.56 13.88 -5.25
CA THR A 130 7.68 14.71 -6.08
C THR A 130 8.12 16.16 -6.23
N LEU A 131 9.31 16.53 -5.75
CA LEU A 131 9.81 17.91 -5.81
C LEU A 131 10.36 18.27 -7.21
N PRO A 132 11.16 17.42 -7.89
CA PRO A 132 11.71 17.75 -9.21
C PRO A 132 10.62 17.96 -10.27
N LYS A 133 10.72 19.06 -11.02
CA LYS A 133 9.85 19.37 -12.16
C LYS A 133 10.42 18.79 -13.45
N LEU A 134 10.39 17.46 -13.54
CA LEU A 134 10.91 16.72 -14.69
C LEU A 134 10.01 16.89 -15.92
N SER A 135 10.62 16.84 -17.10
CA SER A 135 9.97 17.27 -18.36
C SER A 135 9.41 16.13 -19.19
N THR A 136 9.86 14.89 -18.97
CA THR A 136 9.43 13.71 -19.72
C THR A 136 9.10 12.54 -18.80
N PRO A 137 8.20 11.62 -19.19
CA PRO A 137 7.88 10.43 -18.41
C PRO A 137 9.12 9.59 -18.06
N LYS A 138 10.02 9.40 -19.04
CA LYS A 138 11.28 8.66 -18.85
C LYS A 138 12.19 9.29 -17.79
N GLN A 139 12.17 10.62 -17.65
CA GLN A 139 12.90 11.29 -16.56
C GLN A 139 12.22 11.01 -15.21
N CYS A 140 10.89 11.07 -15.15
CA CYS A 140 10.12 10.75 -13.93
C CYS A 140 10.32 9.31 -13.46
N GLU A 141 10.36 8.36 -14.39
CA GLU A 141 10.65 6.94 -14.12
C GLU A 141 12.04 6.78 -13.53
N ARG A 142 13.08 7.29 -14.22
CA ARG A 142 14.46 7.24 -13.73
C ARG A 142 14.62 7.85 -12.33
N TRP A 143 13.93 8.95 -12.05
CA TRP A 143 13.93 9.55 -10.71
C TRP A 143 13.23 8.66 -9.67
N SER A 144 12.13 8.01 -10.05
CA SER A 144 11.40 7.09 -9.19
C SER A 144 12.21 5.82 -8.89
N ASP A 145 12.96 5.33 -9.87
CA ASP A 145 13.85 4.18 -9.72
C ASP A 145 14.94 4.42 -8.67
N LEU A 146 15.32 5.68 -8.41
CA LEU A 146 16.29 6.02 -7.36
C LEU A 146 15.72 5.94 -5.94
N MET A 147 14.40 6.02 -5.75
CA MET A 147 13.80 6.08 -4.41
C MET A 147 14.08 4.83 -3.56
N PRO A 148 13.95 3.60 -4.08
CA PRO A 148 14.35 2.40 -3.34
C PRO A 148 15.84 2.39 -3.00
N PHE A 149 16.73 2.77 -3.94
CA PHE A 149 18.18 2.79 -3.69
C PHE A 149 18.55 3.76 -2.57
N MET A 150 18.06 5.01 -2.61
CA MET A 150 18.28 5.96 -1.52
C MET A 150 17.71 5.47 -0.19
N THR A 151 16.58 4.76 -0.22
CA THR A 151 16.01 4.16 1.01
C THR A 151 16.95 3.10 1.58
N TRP A 152 17.53 2.25 0.73
CA TRP A 152 18.49 1.23 1.13
C TRP A 152 19.79 1.84 1.67
N GLU A 153 20.33 2.86 1.01
CA GLU A 153 21.51 3.58 1.49
C GLU A 153 21.28 4.16 2.89
N LEU A 154 20.13 4.80 3.11
CA LEU A 154 19.76 5.32 4.44
C LEU A 154 19.55 4.20 5.47
N TRP A 155 19.03 3.05 5.05
CA TRP A 155 18.88 1.91 5.96
C TRP A 155 20.24 1.36 6.40
N LEU A 156 21.19 1.22 5.46
CA LEU A 156 22.56 0.77 5.73
C LEU A 156 23.35 1.79 6.55
N ALA A 157 23.15 3.08 6.31
CA ALA A 157 23.85 4.15 7.04
C ALA A 157 23.37 4.31 8.48
N ARG A 158 22.27 3.65 8.88
CA ARG A 158 21.62 3.83 10.19
C ARG A 158 22.57 3.68 11.37
N ASP A 159 23.48 2.71 11.30
CA ASP A 159 24.38 2.37 12.41
C ASP A 159 25.72 3.14 12.33
N ILE A 160 25.93 3.91 11.26
CA ILE A 160 27.16 4.67 10.99
C ILE A 160 26.93 6.17 11.24
N VAL A 161 25.71 6.65 11.00
CA VAL A 161 25.37 8.07 11.11
C VAL A 161 25.32 8.50 12.57
N ALA A 162 26.07 9.56 12.91
CA ALA A 162 25.95 10.25 14.18
C ALA A 162 24.70 11.16 14.20
N ASP A 163 23.75 10.90 15.10
CA ASP A 163 22.52 11.69 15.20
C ASP A 163 22.81 13.16 15.50
N LYS A 164 22.03 14.05 14.89
CA LYS A 164 22.09 15.51 15.07
C LYS A 164 20.67 16.04 15.22
N PRO A 165 20.02 15.81 16.38
CA PRO A 165 18.65 16.25 16.61
C PRO A 165 18.52 17.77 16.56
N LEU A 166 17.38 18.25 16.05
CA LEU A 166 16.96 19.64 16.19
C LEU A 166 16.53 19.94 17.64
N PRO A 167 16.49 21.21 18.09
CA PRO A 167 16.22 21.53 19.50
C PRO A 167 14.91 20.97 20.07
N TRP A 168 13.88 20.80 19.23
CA TRP A 168 12.57 20.26 19.62
C TRP A 168 12.42 18.75 19.39
N GLN A 169 13.47 18.09 18.91
CA GLN A 169 13.48 16.67 18.59
C GLN A 169 13.98 15.87 19.79
N SER A 170 13.19 14.89 20.24
CA SER A 170 13.61 14.01 21.35
C SER A 170 14.83 13.16 20.99
N SER A 171 15.66 12.86 21.98
CA SER A 171 16.73 11.87 21.84
C SER A 171 16.13 10.48 21.59
N THR A 172 16.77 9.68 20.74
CA THR A 172 16.29 8.35 20.37
C THR A 172 17.48 7.44 20.07
N THR A 173 17.48 6.24 20.66
CA THR A 173 18.51 5.23 20.42
C THR A 173 18.34 4.52 19.08
N LYS A 174 17.11 4.32 18.62
CA LYS A 174 16.79 3.67 17.34
C LYS A 174 16.37 4.70 16.30
N LEU A 175 17.34 5.18 15.51
CA LEU A 175 17.08 6.21 14.51
C LEU A 175 16.02 5.76 13.48
N THR A 176 15.09 6.68 13.18
CA THR A 176 14.10 6.51 12.11
C THR A 176 14.73 6.87 10.76
N PRO A 177 14.18 6.40 9.63
CA PRO A 177 14.69 6.78 8.31
C PRO A 177 14.81 8.30 8.09
N GLY A 178 13.88 9.08 8.67
CA GLY A 178 13.93 10.54 8.66
C GLY A 178 15.11 11.12 9.41
N ARG A 179 15.44 10.56 10.59
CA ARG A 179 16.61 10.96 11.39
C ARG A 179 17.91 10.60 10.70
N VAL A 180 18.01 9.40 10.15
CA VAL A 180 19.19 8.98 9.39
C VAL A 180 19.40 9.90 8.18
N ALA A 181 18.34 10.19 7.41
CA ALA A 181 18.42 11.14 6.31
C ALA A 181 18.87 12.54 6.75
N GLN A 182 18.43 13.03 7.91
CA GLN A 182 18.83 14.32 8.48
C GLN A 182 20.33 14.39 8.75
N ALA A 183 20.92 13.32 9.27
CA ALA A 183 22.32 13.28 9.64
C ALA A 183 23.26 12.69 8.57
N MET A 184 22.70 12.14 7.47
CA MET A 184 23.44 11.55 6.34
C MET A 184 24.51 12.47 5.74
N GLY A 185 24.32 13.79 5.82
CA GLY A 185 25.31 14.76 5.33
C GLY A 185 26.71 14.58 5.95
N GLY A 186 26.80 14.10 7.20
CA GLY A 186 28.10 13.80 7.82
C GLY A 186 28.82 12.63 7.15
N VAL A 187 28.10 11.55 6.82
CA VAL A 187 28.65 10.39 6.11
C VAL A 187 29.08 10.77 4.69
N LEU A 188 28.25 11.54 3.98
CA LEU A 188 28.57 12.01 2.63
C LEU A 188 29.81 12.90 2.60
N ALA A 189 30.03 13.72 3.64
CA ALA A 189 31.24 14.54 3.75
C ALA A 189 32.52 13.69 3.91
N VAL A 190 32.45 12.57 4.64
CA VAL A 190 33.59 11.67 4.85
C VAL A 190 33.90 10.84 3.60
N ILE A 191 32.86 10.30 2.93
CA ILE A 191 33.02 9.56 1.67
C ILE A 191 33.60 10.47 0.58
N SER A 192 33.32 11.78 0.67
CA SER A 192 33.62 12.80 -0.34
C SER A 192 32.92 12.51 -1.69
N THR A 193 33.23 13.30 -2.72
CA THR A 193 32.65 13.09 -4.05
C THR A 193 33.64 12.35 -4.95
N PRO A 194 33.26 11.20 -5.55
CA PRO A 194 34.06 10.59 -6.61
C PRO A 194 33.99 11.39 -7.92
N THR A 195 33.18 12.45 -7.97
CA THR A 195 32.89 13.21 -9.18
C THR A 195 33.93 14.30 -9.40
N SER A 196 34.37 14.47 -10.65
CA SER A 196 35.23 15.58 -11.04
C SER A 196 34.60 16.95 -10.71
N PRO A 197 35.41 18.00 -10.51
CA PRO A 197 34.91 19.36 -10.36
C PRO A 197 33.93 19.72 -11.49
N PRO A 198 32.84 20.46 -11.17
CA PRO A 198 31.88 20.86 -12.20
C PRO A 198 32.58 21.69 -13.28
N LYS A 199 32.28 21.41 -14.55
CA LYS A 199 32.81 22.22 -15.65
C LYS A 199 32.30 23.66 -15.48
N PRO A 200 33.21 24.67 -15.43
CA PRO A 200 32.78 26.06 -15.37
C PRO A 200 31.92 26.36 -16.60
N ARG A 201 30.69 26.85 -16.37
CA ARG A 201 29.69 27.09 -17.42
C ARG A 201 30.19 28.05 -18.51
N GLY A 202 31.12 28.95 -18.17
CA GLY A 202 31.53 30.07 -19.03
C GLY A 202 30.38 31.04 -19.32
N LYS A 203 30.67 32.14 -20.03
CA LYS A 203 29.63 32.90 -20.73
C LYS A 203 29.34 32.14 -22.03
N SER A 204 28.11 31.63 -22.19
CA SER A 204 27.74 31.09 -23.49
C SER A 204 27.75 32.23 -24.51
N LEU A 205 28.04 31.92 -25.77
CA LEU A 205 28.01 32.89 -26.89
C LEU A 205 26.60 33.47 -27.16
N GLY A 206 25.62 33.18 -26.30
CA GLY A 206 24.24 33.52 -26.52
C GLY A 206 23.60 32.67 -27.62
N TRP A 207 22.44 33.12 -28.08
CA TRP A 207 21.72 32.53 -29.19
C TRP A 207 22.17 33.21 -30.49
N ILE A 208 22.36 32.45 -31.56
CA ILE A 208 22.75 33.01 -32.86
C ILE A 208 21.59 33.87 -33.40
N PRO A 209 21.82 35.16 -33.71
CA PRO A 209 20.80 36.00 -34.32
C PRO A 209 20.21 35.35 -35.58
N GLY A 210 18.88 35.38 -35.73
CA GLY A 210 18.18 34.80 -36.88
C GLY A 210 17.83 33.30 -36.77
N GLN A 211 18.34 32.57 -35.77
CA GLN A 211 17.87 31.20 -35.52
C GLN A 211 16.49 31.19 -34.82
N PRO A 212 15.47 30.49 -35.34
CA PRO A 212 14.17 30.36 -34.68
C PRO A 212 14.26 29.42 -33.48
N ARG A 213 13.58 29.76 -32.37
CA ARG A 213 13.49 28.87 -31.20
C ARG A 213 12.49 27.75 -31.49
N LEU A 214 12.92 26.51 -31.33
CA LEU A 214 11.98 25.39 -31.30
C LEU A 214 11.16 25.42 -30.01
N SER A 215 9.84 25.43 -30.14
CA SER A 215 8.96 25.30 -28.97
C SER A 215 9.11 23.90 -28.37
N LYS A 216 9.02 23.79 -27.04
CA LYS A 216 9.07 22.49 -26.36
C LYS A 216 7.87 21.64 -26.80
N THR A 217 8.12 20.40 -27.21
CA THR A 217 7.07 19.44 -27.55
C THR A 217 6.09 19.30 -26.38
N ARG A 218 4.81 19.65 -26.61
CA ARG A 218 3.75 19.43 -25.62
C ARG A 218 3.17 18.04 -25.81
N TYR A 219 3.35 17.19 -24.81
CA TYR A 219 2.71 15.87 -24.78
C TYR A 219 1.23 16.01 -24.38
N PRO A 220 0.34 15.19 -24.96
CA PRO A 220 -1.07 15.20 -24.57
C PRO A 220 -1.23 14.81 -23.10
N VAL A 221 -2.18 15.45 -22.41
CA VAL A 221 -2.51 15.12 -21.02
C VAL A 221 -3.23 13.78 -20.98
N VAL A 222 -2.61 12.76 -20.39
CA VAL A 222 -3.25 11.47 -20.16
C VAL A 222 -4.28 11.62 -19.03
N LYS A 223 -5.57 11.56 -19.37
CA LYS A 223 -6.66 11.56 -18.39
C LYS A 223 -6.99 10.12 -17.98
N LYS A 224 -6.98 9.84 -16.68
CA LYS A 224 -7.29 8.50 -16.12
C LYS A 224 -8.76 8.09 -16.28
N SER A 225 -9.65 9.04 -16.56
CA SER A 225 -11.08 8.78 -16.76
C SER A 225 -11.45 8.86 -18.24
N VAL A 226 -12.05 7.79 -18.76
CA VAL A 226 -12.77 7.84 -20.03
C VAL A 226 -14.05 8.66 -19.82
N SER A 227 -14.26 9.70 -20.62
CA SER A 227 -15.56 10.38 -20.66
C SER A 227 -16.62 9.37 -21.06
N ARG A 228 -17.77 9.35 -20.36
CA ARG A 228 -18.90 8.50 -20.77
C ARG A 228 -19.27 8.85 -22.21
N PRO A 229 -19.44 7.86 -23.12
CA PRO A 229 -19.94 8.14 -24.45
C PRO A 229 -21.32 8.82 -24.34
N LYS A 230 -21.51 9.91 -25.09
CA LYS A 230 -22.83 10.55 -25.23
C LYS A 230 -23.78 9.50 -25.79
N GLN A 231 -24.90 9.26 -25.12
CA GLN A 231 -25.99 8.46 -25.68
C GLN A 231 -26.43 9.13 -26.98
N SER A 232 -26.34 8.42 -28.09
CA SER A 232 -26.93 8.85 -29.35
C SER A 232 -28.43 8.94 -29.17
N VAL A 233 -28.99 10.14 -29.37
CA VAL A 233 -30.44 10.33 -29.44
C VAL A 233 -30.96 9.43 -30.58
N PRO A 234 -31.99 8.59 -30.34
CA PRO A 234 -32.59 7.81 -31.42
C PRO A 234 -33.10 8.77 -32.49
N LYS A 235 -32.71 8.52 -33.75
CA LYS A 235 -33.32 9.21 -34.90
C LYS A 235 -34.80 8.86 -34.89
N SER A 236 -35.67 9.85 -34.76
CA SER A 236 -37.09 9.71 -35.02
C SER A 236 -37.28 9.31 -36.48
N THR A 237 -37.87 8.14 -36.69
CA THR A 237 -38.47 7.69 -37.96
C THR A 237 -39.67 8.54 -38.32
#